data_AF-A0A1X7UEN2-F1
#
_entry.id   AF-A0A1X7UEN2-F1
#
_cell.length_a   1.000
_cell.length_b   1.000
_cell.length_c   1.000
_cell.angle_alpha   90.00
_cell.angle_beta   90.00
_cell.angle_gamma   90.00
#
_symmetry.space_group_name_H-M   'P 1'
#
loop_
_entity.id
_entity.type
_entity.pdbx_description
1 polymer ?
#
loop_
_entity_poly.entity_id
_entity_poly.type
_entity_poly.pdbx_seq_one_letter_code
_entity_poly.pdbx_strand_id
1 'polypeptide(L)'
;MVEEMIAVLRQSERKLTKQAKRVTDDKLKVLSEQKKSAEMSLSLLEDVEICLVQSLKTGSPQQVLRSKKQMIECMSEVTAGINVEKFHPGEEFDFVLNKNIKSLHHIGDIVTSSALNQCRVKKINRITTASKAVSFSLSIEAPDSSLLCVPLSSLRCSLVPVGKGDQPIHTTVTTTSTDPGVYRIQCNPSTRGTHTVKVQVNDVHLKDTSLVIPFNPYLDNITPVRTITELKTPYGVAVSGHNHIIITECNSDCVTILNREGKKVNSLGGKEGNGNVKFSSPRGVAITPDKFILVSDDHRIQKISMDGCLIASVGKEKRGSGPLKFNNPRGIAISHITGQVYIADSGNHCIQVLNPDLTFSLSFGSKKSANGLLECPSDIAIDSQGLVYVADYDNHLILKFSPDGKFVDQFDTEGSGPGQLSGPFGITIDTAATGLVYVSECGNARISVFTSDGVFVSSFGSEGSNIGQFINPFGLAFDKNRFFYVCDFGNGRLVVY
;
A
#
# COMPACT_ATOMS: atom_id res chain seq x y z
N MET A 1 17.04 30.52 26.08
CA MET A 1 17.52 29.69 24.95
C MET A 1 18.84 28.96 25.23
N VAL A 2 19.99 29.63 25.35
CA VAL A 2 21.29 28.94 25.59
C VAL A 2 21.36 28.33 26.99
N GLU A 3 20.89 29.05 28.02
CA GLU A 3 20.85 28.51 29.39
C GLU A 3 19.85 27.36 29.54
N GLU A 4 18.72 27.40 28.84
CA GLU A 4 17.76 26.29 28.79
C GLU A 4 18.34 25.06 28.09
N MET A 5 19.09 25.24 26.98
CA MET A 5 19.81 24.14 26.33
C MET A 5 20.85 23.51 27.26
N ILE A 6 21.59 24.32 28.01
CA ILE A 6 22.57 23.84 28.99
C ILE A 6 21.88 23.09 30.14
N ALA A 7 20.72 23.57 30.60
CA ALA A 7 19.94 22.90 31.63
C ALA A 7 19.42 21.53 31.18
N VAL A 8 18.87 21.45 29.95
CA VAL A 8 18.40 20.18 29.36
C VAL A 8 19.56 19.21 29.14
N LEU A 9 20.72 19.69 28.67
CA LEU A 9 21.92 18.86 28.51
C LEU A 9 22.43 18.31 29.84
N ARG A 10 22.50 19.14 30.91
CA ARG A 10 22.89 18.69 32.25
C ARG A 10 21.90 17.71 32.86
N GLN A 11 20.60 17.87 32.56
CA GLN A 11 19.58 16.92 33.01
C GLN A 11 19.70 15.58 32.28
N SER A 12 19.94 15.60 30.96
CA SER A 12 20.20 14.40 30.18
C SER A 12 21.46 13.68 30.66
N GLU A 13 22.58 14.40 30.83
CA GLU A 13 23.83 13.87 31.39
C GLU A 13 23.61 13.16 32.74
N ARG A 14 22.89 13.80 33.67
CA ARG A 14 22.57 13.19 34.97
C ARG A 14 21.72 11.93 34.86
N LYS A 15 20.79 11.89 33.90
CA LYS A 15 19.93 10.72 33.66
C LYS A 15 20.74 9.57 33.07
N LEU A 16 21.59 9.86 32.08
CA LEU A 16 22.50 8.91 31.44
C LEU A 16 23.50 8.33 32.43
N THR A 17 24.14 9.17 33.24
CA THR A 17 25.08 8.71 34.29
C THR A 17 24.40 7.80 35.30
N LYS A 18 23.15 8.10 35.68
CA LYS A 18 22.36 7.23 36.57
C LYS A 18 21.99 5.90 35.91
N GLN A 19 21.60 5.91 34.63
CA GLN A 19 21.26 4.68 33.89
C GLN A 19 22.50 3.81 33.65
N ALA A 20 23.61 4.40 33.19
CA ALA A 20 24.88 3.71 33.00
C ALA A 20 25.37 3.08 34.32
N LYS A 21 25.27 3.81 35.44
CA LYS A 21 25.60 3.29 36.76
C LYS A 21 24.70 2.12 37.17
N ARG A 22 23.37 2.23 37.01
CA ARG A 22 22.45 1.12 37.28
C ARG A 22 22.77 -0.13 36.46
N VAL A 23 22.98 0.03 35.15
CA VAL A 23 23.35 -1.09 34.26
C VAL A 23 24.69 -1.70 34.68
N THR A 24 25.65 -0.88 35.11
CA THR A 24 26.97 -1.33 35.58
C THR A 24 26.84 -2.10 36.90
N ASP A 25 26.06 -1.58 37.85
CA ASP A 25 25.81 -2.20 39.16
C ASP A 25 25.05 -3.54 38.99
N ASP A 26 24.04 -3.58 38.11
CA ASP A 26 23.28 -4.79 37.78
C ASP A 26 24.18 -5.84 37.10
N LYS A 27 25.05 -5.43 36.16
CA LYS A 27 26.03 -6.33 35.51
C LYS A 27 27.09 -6.85 36.50
N LEU A 28 27.61 -5.98 37.38
CA LEU A 28 28.56 -6.37 38.43
C LEU A 28 27.93 -7.36 39.41
N LYS A 29 26.66 -7.20 39.74
CA LYS A 29 25.91 -8.14 40.58
C LYS A 29 25.80 -9.52 39.92
N VAL A 30 25.38 -9.56 38.64
CA VAL A 30 25.28 -10.82 37.89
C VAL A 30 26.65 -11.50 37.75
N LEU A 31 27.70 -10.76 37.41
CA LEU A 31 29.08 -11.29 37.32
C LEU A 31 29.60 -11.80 38.67
N SER A 32 29.27 -11.13 39.76
CA SER A 32 29.64 -11.56 41.12
C SER A 32 28.94 -12.86 41.51
N GLU A 33 27.64 -12.99 41.22
CA GLU A 33 26.88 -14.22 41.44
C GLU A 33 27.40 -15.38 40.58
N GLN A 34 27.76 -15.11 39.31
CA GLN A 34 28.36 -16.09 38.41
C GLN A 34 29.75 -16.53 38.89
N LYS A 35 30.60 -15.59 39.31
CA LYS A 35 31.92 -15.89 39.87
C LYS A 35 31.80 -16.80 41.09
N LYS A 36 30.88 -16.47 42.01
CA LYS A 36 30.63 -17.29 43.22
C LYS A 36 30.12 -18.69 42.87
N SER A 37 29.27 -18.81 41.84
CA SER A 37 28.83 -20.11 41.34
C SER A 37 29.99 -20.93 40.75
N ALA A 38 30.85 -20.29 39.95
CA ALA A 38 32.00 -20.96 39.35
C ALA A 38 33.05 -21.40 40.40
N GLU A 39 33.32 -20.57 41.41
CA GLU A 39 34.20 -20.92 42.53
C GLU A 39 33.65 -22.11 43.33
N MET A 40 32.34 -22.18 43.54
CA MET A 40 31.69 -23.31 44.21
C MET A 40 31.77 -24.59 43.38
N SER A 41 31.57 -24.50 42.06
CA SER A 41 31.75 -25.63 41.14
C SER A 41 33.21 -26.11 41.09
N LEU A 42 34.18 -25.20 41.15
CA LEU A 42 35.60 -25.55 41.20
C LEU A 42 35.95 -26.30 42.49
N SER A 43 35.48 -25.82 43.65
CA SER A 43 35.66 -26.50 44.94
C SER A 43 35.06 -27.91 44.94
N LEU A 44 33.87 -28.10 44.36
CA LEU A 44 33.25 -29.42 44.22
C LEU A 44 34.09 -30.36 43.35
N LEU A 45 34.70 -29.86 42.27
CA LEU A 45 35.59 -30.65 41.41
C LEU A 45 36.89 -31.04 42.13
N GLU A 46 37.46 -30.14 42.92
CA GLU A 46 38.65 -30.43 43.75
C GLU A 46 38.35 -31.49 44.81
N ASP A 47 37.19 -31.44 45.48
CA ASP A 47 36.76 -32.47 46.45
C ASP A 47 36.60 -33.85 45.80
N VAL A 48 36.05 -33.89 44.57
CA VAL A 48 35.92 -35.12 43.79
C VAL A 48 37.30 -35.66 43.40
N GLU A 49 38.25 -34.80 43.00
CA GLU A 49 39.62 -35.19 42.70
C GLU A 49 40.32 -35.81 43.92
N ILE A 50 40.18 -35.20 45.10
CA ILE A 50 40.75 -35.73 46.35
C ILE A 50 40.16 -37.12 46.66
N CYS A 51 38.84 -37.28 46.53
CA CYS A 51 38.16 -38.56 46.73
C CYS A 51 38.63 -39.63 45.73
N LEU A 52 38.86 -39.25 44.47
CA LEU A 52 39.39 -40.12 43.42
C LEU A 52 40.79 -40.63 43.76
N VAL A 53 41.69 -39.71 44.12
CA VAL A 53 43.08 -40.03 44.45
C VAL A 53 43.15 -40.95 45.68
N GLN A 54 42.33 -40.72 46.70
CA GLN A 54 42.28 -41.59 47.89
C GLN A 54 41.71 -42.97 47.60
N SER A 55 40.65 -43.06 46.79
CA SER A 55 40.01 -44.32 46.41
C SER A 55 40.91 -45.19 45.52
N LEU A 56 41.68 -44.57 44.62
CA LEU A 56 42.64 -45.26 43.76
C LEU A 56 43.88 -45.75 44.54
N LYS A 57 44.26 -45.07 45.62
CA LYS A 57 45.39 -45.48 46.47
C LYS A 57 45.08 -46.66 47.40
N THR A 58 43.82 -46.91 47.72
CA THR A 58 43.42 -47.86 48.80
C THR A 58 42.47 -48.98 48.35
N GLY A 59 41.86 -48.89 47.17
CA GLY A 59 40.81 -49.81 46.73
C GLY A 59 41.29 -51.04 45.95
N SER A 60 40.66 -52.20 46.18
CA SER A 60 40.73 -53.35 45.26
C SER A 60 40.01 -53.03 43.93
N PRO A 61 40.33 -53.73 42.81
CA PRO A 61 39.73 -53.44 41.50
C PRO A 61 38.19 -53.42 41.47
N GLN A 62 37.53 -54.21 42.31
CA GLN A 62 36.06 -54.24 42.42
C GLN A 62 35.47 -53.01 43.14
N GLN A 63 36.19 -52.41 44.09
CA GLN A 63 35.77 -51.18 44.76
C GLN A 63 35.87 -49.98 43.82
N VAL A 64 36.96 -49.89 43.05
CA VAL A 64 37.17 -48.85 42.03
C VAL A 64 36.03 -48.85 40.99
N LEU A 65 35.56 -50.04 40.60
CA LEU A 65 34.44 -50.21 39.66
C LEU A 65 33.08 -49.79 40.23
N ARG A 66 32.82 -49.96 41.54
CA ARG A 66 31.61 -49.44 42.19
C ARG A 66 31.61 -47.92 42.27
N SER A 67 32.77 -47.34 42.61
CA SER A 67 32.92 -45.89 42.73
C SER A 67 32.77 -45.19 41.36
N LYS A 68 33.13 -45.84 40.25
CA LYS A 68 32.91 -45.33 38.88
C LYS A 68 31.45 -44.93 38.60
N LYS A 69 30.47 -45.69 39.09
CA LYS A 69 29.05 -45.40 38.84
C LYS A 69 28.59 -44.15 39.62
N GLN A 70 28.99 -44.02 40.88
CA GLN A 70 28.73 -42.84 41.71
C GLN A 70 29.42 -41.59 41.17
N MET A 71 30.62 -41.73 40.58
CA MET A 71 31.34 -40.61 39.94
C MET A 71 30.64 -40.08 38.69
N ILE A 72 30.09 -40.96 37.84
CA ILE A 72 29.35 -40.56 36.64
C ILE A 72 28.08 -39.78 37.03
N GLU A 73 27.42 -40.20 38.11
CA GLU A 73 26.22 -39.53 38.65
C GLU A 73 26.56 -38.15 39.21
N CYS A 74 27.65 -38.03 39.99
CA CYS A 74 28.13 -36.76 40.55
C CYS A 74 28.65 -35.79 39.45
N MET A 75 29.38 -36.29 38.44
CA MET A 75 29.77 -35.48 37.29
C MET A 75 28.56 -35.02 36.46
N SER A 76 27.50 -35.82 36.37
CA SER A 76 26.27 -35.44 35.67
C SER A 76 25.51 -34.34 36.42
N GLU A 77 25.49 -34.37 37.75
CA GLU A 77 24.92 -33.29 38.57
C GLU A 77 25.69 -31.96 38.44
N VAL A 78 27.02 -32.01 38.45
CA VAL A 78 27.87 -30.82 38.22
C VAL A 78 27.69 -30.27 36.80
N THR A 79 27.61 -31.14 35.79
CA THR A 79 27.43 -30.74 34.39
C THR A 79 26.02 -30.16 34.14
N ALA A 80 24.99 -30.67 34.83
CA ALA A 80 23.62 -30.16 34.75
C ALA A 80 23.47 -28.76 35.40
N GLY A 81 24.33 -28.39 36.35
CA GLY A 81 24.36 -27.06 36.96
C GLY A 81 25.06 -25.99 36.13
N ILE A 82 25.82 -26.37 35.10
CA ILE A 82 26.56 -25.45 34.23
C ILE A 82 25.66 -25.07 33.04
N ASN A 83 25.02 -23.90 33.14
CA ASN A 83 24.16 -23.39 32.08
C ASN A 83 25.00 -22.67 31.00
N VAL A 84 25.33 -23.38 29.91
CA VAL A 84 26.25 -22.93 28.85
C VAL A 84 25.64 -21.83 27.96
N GLU A 85 24.32 -21.64 27.96
CA GLU A 85 23.63 -20.66 27.09
C GLU A 85 23.80 -19.18 27.49
N LYS A 86 24.54 -18.87 28.57
CA LYS A 86 24.78 -17.48 29.04
C LYS A 86 26.12 -16.88 28.63
N PHE A 87 26.89 -17.52 27.75
CA PHE A 87 28.20 -17.06 27.33
C PHE A 87 28.23 -16.57 25.87
N HIS A 88 27.72 -15.36 25.65
CA HIS A 88 28.14 -14.54 24.50
C HIS A 88 28.28 -13.07 24.94
N PRO A 89 29.44 -12.42 24.74
CA PRO A 89 29.53 -10.97 24.79
C PRO A 89 29.07 -10.45 23.42
N GLY A 90 27.85 -9.91 23.35
CA GLY A 90 27.31 -9.34 22.13
C GLY A 90 26.54 -8.06 22.40
N GLU A 91 27.22 -6.99 22.84
CA GLU A 91 26.65 -5.64 22.83
C GLU A 91 27.76 -4.62 22.52
N GLU A 92 27.69 -3.98 21.34
CA GLU A 92 28.46 -2.76 21.01
C GLU A 92 27.76 -1.52 21.59
N PHE A 93 28.55 -0.57 22.11
CA PHE A 93 28.08 0.74 22.57
C PHE A 93 28.51 1.81 21.57
N ASP A 94 27.55 2.59 21.06
CA ASP A 94 27.86 3.70 20.15
C ASP A 94 27.20 5.00 20.61
N PHE A 95 28.00 6.07 20.69
CA PHE A 95 27.56 7.41 21.08
C PHE A 95 27.32 8.27 19.83
N VAL A 96 26.11 8.81 19.65
CA VAL A 96 25.80 9.71 18.52
C VAL A 96 25.46 11.12 19.01
N LEU A 97 26.22 12.10 18.53
CA LEU A 97 25.96 13.53 18.74
C LEU A 97 25.13 14.08 17.55
N ASN A 98 23.90 14.51 17.79
CA ASN A 98 23.05 15.14 16.77
C ASN A 98 22.98 16.66 16.95
N LYS A 99 23.15 17.44 15.87
CA LYS A 99 23.30 18.91 15.87
C LYS A 99 21.98 19.69 15.92
N ASN A 100 20.84 19.06 16.22
CA ASN A 100 19.53 19.72 16.20
C ASN A 100 18.96 19.99 17.61
N ILE A 101 18.61 21.26 17.88
CA ILE A 101 18.24 21.78 19.20
C ILE A 101 16.93 21.17 19.75
N LYS A 102 16.01 20.71 18.87
CA LYS A 102 14.77 20.03 19.27
C LYS A 102 14.97 18.55 19.64
N SER A 103 16.17 17.99 19.44
CA SER A 103 16.50 16.57 19.69
C SER A 103 17.16 16.33 21.05
N LEU A 104 17.34 17.37 21.87
CA LEU A 104 18.09 17.31 23.15
C LEU A 104 17.45 16.42 24.23
N HIS A 105 16.15 16.10 24.12
CA HIS A 105 15.45 15.23 25.08
C HIS A 105 15.72 13.73 24.87
N HIS A 106 16.31 13.34 23.73
CA HIS A 106 16.49 11.93 23.32
C HIS A 106 17.95 11.56 23.03
N ILE A 107 18.91 12.41 23.42
CA ILE A 107 20.34 12.08 23.30
C ILE A 107 20.68 11.03 24.34
N GLY A 108 21.15 9.86 23.88
CA GLY A 108 21.80 8.84 24.70
C GLY A 108 20.90 7.74 25.27
N ASP A 109 19.65 7.58 24.80
CA ASP A 109 18.82 6.47 25.28
C ASP A 109 19.54 5.12 25.10
N ILE A 110 19.85 4.47 26.22
CA ILE A 110 20.50 3.16 26.26
C ILE A 110 19.43 2.12 25.92
N VAL A 111 19.50 1.58 24.70
CA VAL A 111 18.59 0.52 24.27
C VAL A 111 19.26 -0.83 24.53
N THR A 112 18.79 -1.55 25.54
CA THR A 112 19.24 -2.92 25.80
C THR A 112 18.59 -3.90 24.82
N SER A 113 19.27 -4.99 24.51
CA SER A 113 18.76 -6.11 23.69
C SER A 113 17.36 -6.61 24.14
N SER A 114 17.12 -6.63 25.46
CA SER A 114 15.82 -6.98 26.06
C SER A 114 14.69 -5.97 25.77
N ALA A 115 15.01 -4.67 25.68
CA ALA A 115 14.04 -3.63 25.36
C ALA A 115 13.71 -3.61 23.86
N LEU A 116 14.69 -3.90 22.99
CA LEU A 116 14.49 -4.01 21.53
C LEU A 116 13.49 -5.11 21.15
N ASN A 117 13.51 -6.25 21.85
CA ASN A 117 12.55 -7.35 21.60
C ASN A 117 11.09 -6.97 21.81
N GLN A 118 10.83 -5.91 22.59
CA GLN A 118 9.47 -5.43 22.86
C GLN A 118 9.11 -4.23 21.97
N CYS A 119 10.06 -3.71 21.20
CA CYS A 119 9.84 -2.62 20.26
C CYS A 119 9.13 -3.11 18.99
N ARG A 120 8.36 -2.22 18.36
CA ARG A 120 7.66 -2.52 17.10
C ARG A 120 7.79 -1.41 16.09
N VAL A 121 7.74 -1.78 14.82
CA VAL A 121 7.55 -0.83 13.72
C VAL A 121 6.09 -0.38 13.68
N LYS A 122 5.81 0.93 13.73
CA LYS A 122 4.42 1.43 13.71
C LYS A 122 4.07 2.28 12.51
N LYS A 123 4.93 3.23 12.13
CA LYS A 123 4.55 4.21 11.11
C LYS A 123 5.27 3.91 9.81
N ILE A 124 4.57 3.24 8.89
CA ILE A 124 4.98 3.20 7.49
C ILE A 124 4.21 4.27 6.71
N ASN A 125 4.83 5.42 6.49
CA ASN A 125 4.17 6.53 5.76
C ASN A 125 4.23 6.35 4.24
N ARG A 126 3.29 7.05 3.57
CA ARG A 126 3.06 7.21 2.13
C ARG A 126 4.25 6.80 1.26
N ILE A 127 4.09 5.67 0.55
CA ILE A 127 5.03 5.27 -0.50
C ILE A 127 4.93 6.25 -1.66
N THR A 128 6.05 6.88 -2.03
CA THR A 128 6.16 7.65 -3.27
C THR A 128 6.88 6.84 -4.33
N THR A 129 6.35 6.88 -5.56
CA THR A 129 6.86 6.19 -6.74
C THR A 129 7.06 7.21 -7.85
N ALA A 130 8.29 7.68 -8.04
CA ALA A 130 8.63 8.58 -9.15
C ALA A 130 9.38 7.86 -10.29
N SER A 131 9.79 6.61 -10.06
CA SER A 131 10.50 5.74 -11.00
C SER A 131 10.36 4.28 -10.54
N LYS A 132 11.26 3.40 -10.98
CA LYS A 132 11.45 2.07 -10.38
C LYS A 132 11.75 2.13 -8.86
N ALA A 133 12.18 3.29 -8.35
CA ALA A 133 12.43 3.50 -6.93
C ALA A 133 11.16 3.80 -6.13
N VAL A 134 11.03 3.08 -5.02
CA VAL A 134 9.99 3.22 -3.99
C VAL A 134 10.64 3.77 -2.73
N SER A 135 10.04 4.81 -2.15
CA SER A 135 10.46 5.31 -0.84
C SER A 135 9.30 5.45 0.15
N PHE A 136 9.52 5.02 1.39
CA PHE A 136 8.59 5.13 2.51
C PHE A 136 9.31 5.52 3.79
N SER A 137 8.58 6.04 4.78
CA SER A 137 9.16 6.29 6.11
C SER A 137 8.83 5.17 7.08
N LEU A 138 9.69 4.94 8.06
CA LEU A 138 9.60 3.91 9.09
C LEU A 138 9.85 4.57 10.45
N SER A 139 9.09 4.22 11.49
CA SER A 139 9.40 4.58 12.87
C SER A 139 9.36 3.37 13.79
N ILE A 140 10.25 3.37 14.80
CA ILE A 140 10.35 2.33 15.82
C ILE A 140 9.75 2.88 17.11
N GLU A 141 8.83 2.15 17.73
CA GLU A 141 8.25 2.49 19.02
C GLU A 141 8.69 1.53 20.11
N ALA A 142 9.01 2.08 21.27
CA ALA A 142 9.20 1.35 22.51
C ALA A 142 7.86 0.92 23.14
N PRO A 143 7.85 0.02 24.14
CA PRO A 143 6.63 -0.50 24.76
C PRO A 143 5.72 0.57 25.39
N ASP A 144 6.31 1.69 25.82
CA ASP A 144 5.62 2.86 26.36
C ASP A 144 5.05 3.81 25.27
N SER A 145 5.11 3.39 23.99
CA SER A 145 4.71 4.17 22.81
C SER A 145 5.58 5.39 22.53
N SER A 146 6.76 5.51 23.14
CA SER A 146 7.75 6.54 22.77
C SER A 146 8.48 6.15 21.47
N LEU A 147 8.89 7.16 20.69
CA LEU A 147 9.68 6.96 19.46
C LEU A 147 11.15 6.70 19.81
N LEU A 148 11.68 5.60 19.31
CA LEU A 148 13.06 5.18 19.54
C LEU A 148 13.98 5.74 18.43
N CYS A 149 15.09 6.35 18.85
CA CYS A 149 16.16 6.78 17.95
C CYS A 149 17.32 5.77 18.00
N VAL A 150 17.53 5.05 16.91
CA VAL A 150 18.67 4.16 16.67
C VAL A 150 19.65 4.73 15.62
N PRO A 151 20.96 4.47 15.72
CA PRO A 151 21.93 4.86 14.70
C PRO A 151 21.62 4.22 13.34
N LEU A 152 21.91 4.94 12.25
CA LEU A 152 21.79 4.38 10.90
C LEU A 152 22.73 3.19 10.67
N SER A 153 23.92 3.21 11.28
CA SER A 153 24.90 2.12 11.23
C SER A 153 24.32 0.81 11.77
N SER A 154 23.51 0.91 12.82
CA SER A 154 22.85 -0.19 13.52
C SER A 154 21.55 -0.66 12.87
N LEU A 155 20.97 0.11 11.95
CA LEU A 155 19.68 -0.19 11.35
C LEU A 155 19.86 -0.90 10.00
N ARG A 156 19.22 -2.06 9.86
CA ARG A 156 19.07 -2.78 8.59
C ARG A 156 17.60 -2.99 8.31
N CYS A 157 17.22 -2.75 7.06
CA CYS A 157 15.87 -2.96 6.58
C CYS A 157 15.95 -3.82 5.32
N SER A 158 15.08 -4.82 5.22
CA SER A 158 14.91 -5.59 3.99
C SER A 158 13.43 -5.81 3.72
N LEU A 159 13.09 -5.93 2.43
CA LEU A 159 11.74 -6.23 1.98
C LEU A 159 11.74 -7.62 1.37
N VAL A 160 10.88 -8.50 1.87
CA VAL A 160 10.73 -9.84 1.33
C VAL A 160 9.35 -9.93 0.67
N PRO A 161 9.25 -10.22 -0.64
CA PRO A 161 7.97 -10.45 -1.30
C PRO A 161 7.25 -11.63 -0.66
N VAL A 162 5.96 -11.49 -0.33
CA VAL A 162 5.18 -12.62 0.20
C VAL A 162 4.81 -13.55 -0.97
N GLY A 163 5.23 -14.82 -0.91
CA GLY A 163 4.77 -15.87 -1.84
C GLY A 163 5.54 -16.02 -3.15
N LYS A 164 6.61 -15.27 -3.39
CA LYS A 164 7.62 -15.52 -4.44
C LYS A 164 8.98 -15.67 -3.74
N GLY A 165 9.75 -16.70 -4.09
CA GLY A 165 10.93 -17.18 -3.36
C GLY A 165 11.74 -16.12 -2.59
N ASP A 166 12.14 -16.47 -1.37
CA ASP A 166 12.60 -15.60 -0.27
C ASP A 166 13.90 -14.80 -0.49
N GLN A 167 14.09 -14.12 -1.63
CA GLN A 167 15.22 -13.20 -1.78
C GLN A 167 14.85 -11.80 -1.28
N PRO A 168 15.50 -11.30 -0.21
CA PRO A 168 15.28 -9.96 0.29
C PRO A 168 15.75 -8.90 -0.72
N ILE A 169 14.89 -7.92 -0.98
CA ILE A 169 15.21 -6.75 -1.79
C ILE A 169 16.12 -5.85 -0.97
N HIS A 170 17.29 -5.53 -1.52
CA HIS A 170 18.21 -4.59 -0.91
C HIS A 170 17.55 -3.22 -0.76
N THR A 171 17.60 -2.68 0.46
CA THR A 171 17.10 -1.34 0.76
C THR A 171 18.24 -0.44 1.22
N THR A 172 18.10 0.85 0.91
CA THR A 172 18.95 1.91 1.43
C THR A 172 18.18 2.66 2.49
N VAL A 173 18.75 2.75 3.69
CA VAL A 173 18.15 3.44 4.83
C VAL A 173 18.82 4.80 4.99
N THR A 174 18.04 5.86 5.01
CA THR A 174 18.54 7.24 5.19
C THR A 174 17.72 7.96 6.27
N THR A 175 18.33 8.92 6.97
CA THR A 175 17.60 9.86 7.84
C THR A 175 17.22 11.08 7.01
N THR A 176 15.94 11.32 6.80
CA THR A 176 15.47 12.49 6.03
C THR A 176 14.53 13.41 6.81
N SER A 177 14.21 13.10 8.07
CA SER A 177 13.22 13.86 8.83
C SER A 177 13.87 14.79 9.85
N THR A 178 13.28 15.97 10.03
CA THR A 178 13.47 16.83 11.20
C THR A 178 12.92 16.18 12.48
N ASP A 179 12.13 15.11 12.34
CA ASP A 179 11.56 14.33 13.43
C ASP A 179 12.52 13.22 13.87
N PRO A 180 13.01 13.25 15.13
CA PRO A 180 13.82 12.18 15.69
C PRO A 180 13.08 10.83 15.65
N GLY A 181 13.77 9.75 15.25
CA GLY A 181 13.23 8.38 15.28
C GLY A 181 12.43 7.98 14.02
N VAL A 182 12.44 8.81 12.97
CA VAL A 182 11.82 8.52 11.68
C VAL A 182 12.88 8.32 10.60
N TYR A 183 12.89 7.14 10.00
CA TYR A 183 13.84 6.72 8.95
C TYR A 183 13.14 6.70 7.60
N ARG A 184 13.85 7.03 6.52
CA ARG A 184 13.38 6.85 5.15
C ARG A 184 14.06 5.65 4.53
N ILE A 185 13.26 4.72 4.04
CA ILE A 185 13.70 3.53 3.34
C ILE A 185 13.49 3.78 1.85
N GLN A 186 14.53 3.58 1.06
CA GLN A 186 14.48 3.61 -0.39
C GLN A 186 14.86 2.24 -0.93
N CYS A 187 14.09 1.74 -1.89
CA CYS A 187 14.29 0.41 -2.47
C CYS A 187 13.80 0.42 -3.93
N ASN A 188 14.30 -0.53 -4.73
CA ASN A 188 13.84 -0.74 -6.10
C ASN A 188 13.17 -2.12 -6.16
N PRO A 189 11.92 -2.23 -5.71
CA PRO A 189 11.26 -3.52 -5.68
C PRO A 189 10.95 -3.98 -7.10
N SER A 190 11.37 -5.20 -7.44
CA SER A 190 11.04 -5.86 -8.71
C SER A 190 9.63 -6.45 -8.72
N THR A 191 8.99 -6.54 -7.56
CA THR A 191 7.66 -7.09 -7.35
C THR A 191 6.76 -6.12 -6.61
N ARG A 192 5.46 -6.16 -6.90
CA ARG A 192 4.41 -5.39 -6.22
C ARG A 192 3.63 -6.24 -5.22
N GLY A 193 2.71 -5.61 -4.49
CA GLY A 193 1.86 -6.28 -3.50
C GLY A 193 2.46 -6.29 -2.10
N THR A 194 2.01 -7.21 -1.26
CA THR A 194 2.44 -7.27 0.15
C THR A 194 3.86 -7.77 0.25
N HIS A 195 4.71 -6.97 0.88
CA HIS A 195 6.08 -7.31 1.26
C HIS A 195 6.18 -7.33 2.77
N THR A 196 6.88 -8.32 3.31
CA THR A 196 7.28 -8.33 4.71
C THR A 196 8.47 -7.39 4.87
N VAL A 197 8.30 -6.35 5.68
CA VAL A 197 9.38 -5.45 6.10
C VAL A 197 10.04 -6.09 7.30
N LYS A 198 11.28 -6.54 7.10
CA LYS A 198 12.13 -7.05 8.17
C LYS A 198 13.05 -5.92 8.62
N VAL A 199 12.95 -5.56 9.89
CA VAL A 199 13.76 -4.50 10.49
C VAL A 199 14.65 -5.14 11.55
N GLN A 200 15.95 -4.95 11.39
CA GLN A 200 16.96 -5.41 12.31
C GLN A 200 17.67 -4.19 12.89
N VAL A 201 17.81 -4.17 14.21
CA VAL A 201 18.58 -3.17 14.97
C VAL A 201 19.68 -3.92 15.71
N ASN A 202 20.94 -3.67 15.34
CA ASN A 202 22.08 -4.48 15.76
C ASN A 202 21.82 -5.97 15.46
N ASP A 203 21.88 -6.86 16.45
CA ASP A 203 21.62 -8.29 16.29
C ASP A 203 20.15 -8.68 16.57
N VAL A 204 19.28 -7.70 16.85
CA VAL A 204 17.87 -7.95 17.22
C VAL A 204 16.94 -7.74 16.03
N HIS A 205 16.16 -8.77 15.71
CA HIS A 205 15.09 -8.69 14.72
C HIS A 205 13.81 -8.21 15.39
N LEU A 206 13.28 -7.08 14.91
CA LEU A 206 11.98 -6.58 15.34
C LEU A 206 10.87 -7.41 14.71
N LYS A 207 9.68 -7.35 15.32
CA LYS A 207 8.49 -8.02 14.78
C LYS A 207 8.22 -7.58 13.34
N ASP A 208 8.07 -8.58 12.47
CA ASP A 208 7.71 -8.40 11.07
C ASP A 208 6.46 -7.53 10.92
N THR A 209 6.54 -6.60 9.98
CA THR A 209 5.41 -5.79 9.56
C THR A 209 5.21 -5.93 8.06
N SER A 210 4.05 -5.52 7.55
CA SER A 210 3.73 -5.65 6.14
C SER A 210 3.63 -4.28 5.49
N LEU A 211 4.16 -4.18 4.28
CA LEU A 211 4.05 -3.02 3.41
C LEU A 211 3.44 -3.45 2.09
N VAL A 212 2.35 -2.79 1.68
CA VAL A 212 1.81 -2.99 0.35
C VAL A 212 2.52 -2.04 -0.61
N ILE A 213 3.33 -2.59 -1.50
CA ILE A 213 3.93 -1.84 -2.60
C ILE A 213 2.82 -1.69 -3.66
N PRO A 214 2.39 -0.44 -3.95
CA PRO A 214 1.28 -0.15 -4.85
C PRO A 214 1.60 -0.55 -6.29
N PHE A 215 0.62 -0.42 -7.17
CA PHE A 215 0.89 -0.47 -8.60
C PHE A 215 1.96 0.56 -9.00
N ASN A 216 2.99 0.11 -9.71
CA ASN A 216 4.07 0.93 -10.24
C ASN A 216 4.19 0.65 -11.75
N PRO A 217 3.79 1.59 -12.62
CA PRO A 217 3.82 1.39 -14.07
C PRO A 217 5.24 1.37 -14.64
N TYR A 218 6.25 1.80 -13.88
CA TYR A 218 7.65 1.77 -14.30
C TYR A 218 8.30 0.38 -14.20
N LEU A 219 7.60 -0.64 -13.70
CA LEU A 219 8.12 -2.00 -13.56
C LEU A 219 7.90 -2.83 -14.83
N ASP A 220 8.90 -3.62 -15.21
CA ASP A 220 8.87 -4.40 -16.45
C ASP A 220 7.89 -5.60 -16.38
N ASN A 221 7.46 -6.03 -15.18
CA ASN A 221 6.53 -7.15 -15.00
C ASN A 221 5.30 -6.76 -14.17
N ILE A 222 4.20 -6.47 -14.86
CA ILE A 222 2.92 -6.08 -14.29
C ILE A 222 2.04 -7.35 -14.17
N THR A 223 2.22 -8.15 -13.11
CA THR A 223 1.35 -9.32 -12.79
C THR A 223 0.18 -9.00 -11.84
N PRO A 224 -1.10 -9.28 -12.17
CA PRO A 224 -2.24 -9.06 -11.28
C PRO A 224 -2.05 -9.63 -9.87
N VAL A 225 -2.52 -8.92 -8.85
CA VAL A 225 -2.53 -9.38 -7.45
C VAL A 225 -3.75 -10.25 -7.18
N ARG A 226 -4.87 -9.95 -7.84
CA ARG A 226 -6.13 -10.68 -7.71
C ARG A 226 -6.91 -10.58 -9.02
N THR A 227 -7.66 -11.63 -9.34
CA THR A 227 -8.67 -11.61 -10.41
C THR A 227 -9.99 -12.07 -9.81
N ILE A 228 -11.05 -11.31 -10.06
CA ILE A 228 -12.41 -11.63 -9.63
C ILE A 228 -13.20 -12.01 -10.88
N THR A 229 -13.67 -13.25 -10.94
CA THR A 229 -14.36 -13.83 -12.09
C THR A 229 -15.88 -13.86 -11.89
N GLU A 230 -16.60 -14.42 -12.88
CA GLU A 230 -18.05 -14.62 -12.85
C GLU A 230 -18.86 -13.31 -12.87
N LEU A 231 -18.25 -12.21 -13.33
CA LEU A 231 -18.95 -10.97 -13.61
C LEU A 231 -19.57 -11.04 -15.00
N LYS A 232 -20.83 -10.63 -15.12
CA LYS A 232 -21.58 -10.58 -16.36
C LYS A 232 -21.31 -9.25 -17.06
N THR A 233 -20.27 -9.22 -17.90
CA THR A 233 -19.88 -8.04 -18.68
C THR A 233 -19.66 -6.78 -17.81
N PRO A 234 -18.61 -6.77 -16.98
CA PRO A 234 -18.31 -5.64 -16.12
C PRO A 234 -17.90 -4.42 -16.98
N TYR A 235 -18.58 -3.29 -16.80
CA TYR A 235 -18.39 -2.10 -17.63
C TYR A 235 -17.61 -1.01 -16.90
N GLY A 236 -18.20 -0.45 -15.84
CA GLY A 236 -17.62 0.61 -15.01
C GLY A 236 -17.25 0.09 -13.63
N VAL A 237 -16.25 0.71 -13.01
CA VAL A 237 -15.83 0.40 -11.63
C VAL A 237 -15.60 1.68 -10.84
N ALA A 238 -16.04 1.71 -9.59
CA ALA A 238 -15.74 2.76 -8.63
C ALA A 238 -15.45 2.16 -7.25
N VAL A 239 -14.59 2.80 -6.45
CA VAL A 239 -14.22 2.27 -5.13
C VAL A 239 -14.58 3.27 -4.03
N SER A 240 -15.35 2.81 -3.03
CA SER A 240 -15.76 3.61 -1.88
C SER A 240 -14.61 3.77 -0.87
N GLY A 241 -14.63 4.83 -0.06
CA GLY A 241 -13.66 5.05 1.03
C GLY A 241 -13.61 3.92 2.09
N HIS A 242 -14.66 3.08 2.17
CA HIS A 242 -14.71 1.87 3.01
C HIS A 242 -14.20 0.59 2.31
N ASN A 243 -13.57 0.74 1.13
CA ASN A 243 -13.10 -0.36 0.27
C ASN A 243 -14.21 -1.27 -0.28
N HIS A 244 -15.42 -0.75 -0.47
CA HIS A 244 -16.40 -1.41 -1.31
C HIS A 244 -16.09 -1.13 -2.77
N ILE A 245 -16.01 -2.18 -3.58
CA ILE A 245 -15.80 -2.10 -5.02
C ILE A 245 -17.17 -2.20 -5.68
N ILE A 246 -17.54 -1.19 -6.45
CA ILE A 246 -18.85 -1.08 -7.10
C ILE A 246 -18.63 -1.25 -8.59
N ILE A 247 -19.34 -2.20 -9.18
CA ILE A 247 -19.17 -2.60 -10.58
C ILE A 247 -20.53 -2.60 -11.24
N THR A 248 -20.65 -1.99 -12.42
CA THR A 248 -21.82 -2.11 -13.28
C THR A 248 -21.67 -3.32 -14.19
N GLU A 249 -22.71 -4.16 -14.26
CA GLU A 249 -22.76 -5.34 -15.11
C GLU A 249 -23.86 -5.13 -16.15
N CYS A 250 -23.47 -4.79 -17.39
CA CYS A 250 -24.42 -4.23 -18.36
C CYS A 250 -25.46 -5.24 -18.82
N ASN A 251 -25.08 -6.51 -19.04
CA ASN A 251 -26.00 -7.54 -19.54
C ASN A 251 -26.90 -8.14 -18.46
N SER A 252 -26.58 -7.95 -17.18
CA SER A 252 -27.43 -8.39 -16.07
C SER A 252 -28.27 -7.28 -15.47
N ASP A 253 -28.19 -6.07 -16.03
CA ASP A 253 -28.92 -4.89 -15.57
C ASP A 253 -28.74 -4.65 -14.07
N CYS A 254 -27.53 -4.84 -13.55
CA CYS A 254 -27.27 -4.71 -12.12
C CYS A 254 -25.97 -4.00 -11.78
N VAL A 255 -25.92 -3.51 -10.54
CA VAL A 255 -24.70 -3.00 -9.90
C VAL A 255 -24.29 -3.99 -8.82
N THR A 256 -23.12 -4.60 -8.98
CA THR A 256 -22.55 -5.51 -7.98
C THR A 256 -21.63 -4.75 -7.03
N ILE A 257 -21.79 -5.01 -5.73
CA ILE A 257 -20.95 -4.46 -4.67
C ILE A 257 -20.12 -5.60 -4.09
N LEU A 258 -18.81 -5.46 -4.15
CA LEU A 258 -17.84 -6.38 -3.56
C LEU A 258 -17.18 -5.75 -2.34
N ASN A 259 -16.71 -6.60 -1.41
CA ASN A 259 -15.81 -6.17 -0.35
C ASN A 259 -14.36 -6.06 -0.87
N ARG A 260 -13.43 -5.67 0.01
CA ARG A 260 -12.01 -5.54 -0.32
C ARG A 260 -11.37 -6.86 -0.79
N GLU A 261 -11.88 -7.99 -0.33
CA GLU A 261 -11.43 -9.32 -0.73
C GLU A 261 -12.01 -9.74 -2.09
N GLY A 262 -12.85 -8.92 -2.73
CA GLY A 262 -13.48 -9.24 -4.00
C GLY A 262 -14.67 -10.19 -3.89
N LYS A 263 -15.15 -10.46 -2.67
CA LYS A 263 -16.36 -11.25 -2.45
C LYS A 263 -17.60 -10.38 -2.63
N LYS A 264 -18.58 -10.90 -3.36
CA LYS A 264 -19.88 -10.23 -3.54
C LYS A 264 -20.60 -10.06 -2.20
N VAL A 265 -20.93 -8.81 -1.87
CA VAL A 265 -21.67 -8.41 -0.67
C VAL A 265 -23.11 -8.11 -1.02
N ASN A 266 -23.34 -7.43 -2.15
CA ASN A 266 -24.68 -7.05 -2.58
C ASN A 266 -24.76 -6.98 -4.11
N SER A 267 -25.99 -7.00 -4.63
CA SER A 267 -26.34 -6.78 -6.04
C SER A 267 -27.56 -5.87 -6.06
N LEU A 268 -27.53 -4.78 -6.82
CA LEU A 268 -28.61 -3.80 -6.89
C LEU A 268 -29.23 -3.80 -8.28
N GLY A 269 -30.55 -3.89 -8.36
CA GLY A 269 -31.28 -3.98 -9.63
C GLY A 269 -31.09 -5.30 -10.40
N GLY A 270 -31.75 -5.42 -11.55
CA GLY A 270 -31.77 -6.64 -12.36
C GLY A 270 -32.72 -7.71 -11.79
N LYS A 271 -32.69 -8.92 -12.35
CA LYS A 271 -33.61 -10.01 -11.96
C LYS A 271 -33.41 -10.53 -10.53
N GLU A 272 -32.18 -10.43 -10.02
CA GLU A 272 -31.75 -11.02 -8.75
C GLU A 272 -31.20 -9.98 -7.75
N GLY A 273 -31.26 -8.69 -8.10
CA GLY A 273 -30.74 -7.63 -7.22
C GLY A 273 -31.76 -7.10 -6.22
N ASN A 274 -31.22 -6.63 -5.11
CA ASN A 274 -31.94 -5.94 -4.05
C ASN A 274 -32.28 -4.51 -4.46
N GLY A 275 -33.23 -3.91 -3.71
CA GLY A 275 -33.67 -2.55 -3.91
C GLY A 275 -34.83 -2.43 -4.89
N ASN A 276 -35.31 -1.20 -5.08
CA ASN A 276 -36.41 -0.89 -6.00
C ASN A 276 -35.93 -0.28 -7.33
N VAL A 277 -34.63 -0.06 -7.49
CA VAL A 277 -34.05 0.46 -8.73
C VAL A 277 -34.13 -0.57 -9.85
N LYS A 278 -34.43 -0.08 -11.06
CA LYS A 278 -34.35 -0.87 -12.30
C LYS A 278 -33.30 -0.24 -13.21
N PHE A 279 -32.44 -1.07 -13.75
CA PHE A 279 -31.48 -0.68 -14.77
C PHE A 279 -31.86 -1.28 -16.13
N SER A 280 -31.29 -0.70 -17.16
CA SER A 280 -31.40 -1.12 -18.55
C SER A 280 -30.07 -0.77 -19.20
N SER A 281 -29.12 -1.71 -19.20
CA SER A 281 -27.73 -1.52 -19.61
C SER A 281 -26.99 -0.43 -18.79
N PRO A 282 -26.76 -0.63 -17.49
CA PRO A 282 -25.95 0.28 -16.67
C PRO A 282 -24.48 0.28 -17.12
N ARG A 283 -23.80 1.43 -17.06
CA ARG A 283 -22.46 1.64 -17.63
C ARG A 283 -21.49 2.35 -16.71
N GLY A 284 -21.40 3.67 -16.77
CA GLY A 284 -20.54 4.47 -15.91
C GLY A 284 -21.04 4.45 -14.49
N VAL A 285 -20.12 4.46 -13.54
CA VAL A 285 -20.43 4.47 -12.11
C VAL A 285 -19.49 5.41 -11.37
N ALA A 286 -20.05 6.20 -10.46
CA ALA A 286 -19.28 7.05 -9.57
C ALA A 286 -19.89 7.06 -8.17
N ILE A 287 -19.08 7.38 -7.16
CA ILE A 287 -19.53 7.43 -5.76
C ILE A 287 -19.43 8.87 -5.29
N THR A 288 -20.55 9.41 -4.84
CA THR A 288 -20.61 10.77 -4.32
C THR A 288 -19.99 10.86 -2.92
N PRO A 289 -19.55 12.04 -2.46
CA PRO A 289 -19.01 12.21 -1.11
C PRO A 289 -19.97 11.79 0.01
N ASP A 290 -21.28 11.95 -0.21
CA ASP A 290 -22.38 11.49 0.64
C ASP A 290 -22.69 9.98 0.50
N LYS A 291 -21.82 9.22 -0.21
CA LYS A 291 -21.84 7.76 -0.36
C LYS A 291 -23.00 7.18 -1.18
N PHE A 292 -23.66 7.99 -1.99
CA PHE A 292 -24.59 7.46 -2.99
C PHE A 292 -23.83 7.03 -4.24
N ILE A 293 -24.46 6.15 -5.00
CA ILE A 293 -23.92 5.66 -6.27
C ILE A 293 -24.64 6.42 -7.38
N LEU A 294 -23.88 7.04 -8.27
CA LEU A 294 -24.37 7.54 -9.55
C LEU A 294 -24.10 6.48 -10.61
N VAL A 295 -25.11 6.17 -11.41
CA VAL A 295 -25.03 5.19 -12.49
C VAL A 295 -25.58 5.83 -13.76
N SER A 296 -24.83 5.74 -14.85
CA SER A 296 -25.38 6.02 -16.18
C SER A 296 -26.06 4.78 -16.72
N ASP A 297 -27.27 4.95 -17.19
CA ASP A 297 -28.20 3.87 -17.49
C ASP A 297 -29.19 4.35 -18.55
N ASP A 298 -29.56 3.55 -19.54
CA ASP A 298 -30.47 3.87 -20.66
C ASP A 298 -31.00 5.34 -20.76
N HIS A 299 -30.17 6.25 -21.30
CA HIS A 299 -30.54 7.67 -21.51
C HIS A 299 -30.82 8.52 -20.25
N ARG A 300 -30.40 8.05 -19.07
CA ARG A 300 -30.56 8.71 -17.78
C ARG A 300 -29.34 8.53 -16.87
N ILE A 301 -29.31 9.34 -15.82
CA ILE A 301 -28.41 9.19 -14.68
C ILE A 301 -29.28 8.90 -13.46
N GLN A 302 -28.94 7.84 -12.72
CA GLN A 302 -29.65 7.43 -11.51
C GLN A 302 -28.74 7.61 -10.29
N LYS A 303 -29.25 8.30 -9.24
CA LYS A 303 -28.63 8.39 -7.92
C LYS A 303 -29.33 7.40 -6.98
N ILE A 304 -28.58 6.44 -6.45
CA ILE A 304 -29.12 5.37 -5.61
C ILE A 304 -28.35 5.25 -4.29
N SER A 305 -29.00 4.73 -3.26
CA SER A 305 -28.33 4.33 -2.02
C SER A 305 -27.58 3.00 -2.18
N MET A 306 -26.68 2.71 -1.24
CA MET A 306 -25.96 1.42 -1.16
C MET A 306 -26.90 0.22 -0.94
N ASP A 307 -28.13 0.46 -0.49
CA ASP A 307 -29.16 -0.56 -0.29
C ASP A 307 -30.06 -0.74 -1.52
N GLY A 308 -29.81 0.02 -2.60
CA GLY A 308 -30.57 -0.07 -3.86
C GLY A 308 -31.85 0.75 -3.91
N CYS A 309 -32.03 1.71 -3.00
CA CYS A 309 -33.15 2.66 -3.07
C CYS A 309 -32.83 3.77 -4.09
N LEU A 310 -33.74 4.00 -5.04
CA LEU A 310 -33.64 5.14 -5.95
C LEU A 310 -33.91 6.46 -5.21
N ILE A 311 -32.95 7.38 -5.26
CA ILE A 311 -33.03 8.70 -4.60
C ILE A 311 -33.43 9.78 -5.58
N ALA A 312 -32.81 9.80 -6.75
CA ALA A 312 -33.10 10.75 -7.81
C ALA A 312 -32.76 10.15 -9.18
N SER A 313 -33.43 10.63 -10.23
CA SER A 313 -33.07 10.31 -11.61
C SER A 313 -33.27 11.54 -12.49
N VAL A 314 -32.33 11.76 -13.40
CA VAL A 314 -32.36 12.82 -14.41
C VAL A 314 -32.12 12.21 -15.79
N GLY A 315 -32.71 12.80 -16.82
CA GLY A 315 -32.84 12.14 -18.13
C GLY A 315 -34.26 11.62 -18.36
N LYS A 316 -34.56 11.28 -19.61
CA LYS A 316 -35.85 10.67 -20.00
C LYS A 316 -35.57 9.40 -20.78
N GLU A 317 -36.52 8.48 -20.75
CA GLU A 317 -36.49 7.20 -21.50
C GLU A 317 -36.50 7.36 -23.03
N LYS A 318 -36.50 8.59 -23.54
CA LYS A 318 -36.38 8.87 -24.98
C LYS A 318 -35.12 9.67 -25.24
N ARG A 319 -34.35 9.22 -26.25
CA ARG A 319 -33.20 9.92 -26.82
C ARG A 319 -33.51 11.40 -27.00
N GLY A 320 -32.59 12.25 -26.58
CA GLY A 320 -32.71 13.67 -26.79
C GLY A 320 -31.37 14.38 -26.72
N SER A 321 -31.35 15.57 -27.30
CA SER A 321 -30.24 16.50 -27.26
C SER A 321 -30.59 17.70 -26.39
N GLY A 322 -29.62 18.22 -25.65
CA GLY A 322 -29.74 19.42 -24.81
C GLY A 322 -29.74 19.12 -23.31
N PRO A 323 -29.93 20.16 -22.47
CA PRO A 323 -29.79 20.05 -21.02
C PRO A 323 -30.63 18.91 -20.42
N LEU A 324 -29.98 18.04 -19.65
CA LEU A 324 -30.59 16.88 -18.97
C LEU A 324 -31.24 15.85 -19.91
N LYS A 325 -30.94 15.88 -21.20
CA LYS A 325 -31.35 14.85 -22.16
C LYS A 325 -30.10 14.13 -22.63
N PHE A 326 -30.01 12.83 -22.34
CA PHE A 326 -28.83 12.04 -22.66
C PHE A 326 -29.10 11.11 -23.84
N ASN A 327 -28.09 10.93 -24.67
CA ASN A 327 -28.03 9.91 -25.70
C ASN A 327 -26.88 8.95 -25.38
N ASN A 328 -27.21 7.77 -24.83
CA ASN A 328 -26.26 6.70 -24.59
C ASN A 328 -25.11 7.10 -23.63
N PRO A 329 -25.40 7.67 -22.44
CA PRO A 329 -24.36 8.13 -21.53
C PRO A 329 -23.45 6.97 -21.09
N ARG A 330 -22.14 7.22 -21.01
CA ARG A 330 -21.13 6.25 -20.59
C ARG A 330 -20.48 6.71 -19.28
N GLY A 331 -19.22 7.11 -19.27
CA GLY A 331 -18.49 7.47 -18.04
C GLY A 331 -19.13 8.60 -17.23
N ILE A 332 -18.90 8.53 -15.91
CA ILE A 332 -19.27 9.57 -14.94
C ILE A 332 -18.05 9.86 -14.07
N ALA A 333 -17.70 11.14 -13.95
CA ALA A 333 -16.69 11.62 -13.01
C ALA A 333 -17.29 12.67 -12.07
N ILE A 334 -16.77 12.75 -10.85
CA ILE A 334 -17.18 13.76 -9.86
C ILE A 334 -15.95 14.59 -9.50
N SER A 335 -16.07 15.91 -9.63
CA SER A 335 -15.02 16.84 -9.19
C SER A 335 -14.88 16.78 -7.68
N HIS A 336 -13.69 16.45 -7.16
CA HIS A 336 -13.39 16.50 -5.73
C HIS A 336 -13.31 17.92 -5.18
N ILE A 337 -13.24 18.94 -6.06
CA ILE A 337 -13.17 20.36 -5.70
C ILE A 337 -14.59 20.93 -5.54
N THR A 338 -15.46 20.70 -6.52
CA THR A 338 -16.78 21.36 -6.59
C THR A 338 -17.95 20.42 -6.32
N GLY A 339 -17.73 19.10 -6.34
CA GLY A 339 -18.79 18.08 -6.29
C GLY A 339 -19.63 17.99 -7.57
N GLN A 340 -19.29 18.76 -8.61
CA GLN A 340 -19.99 18.69 -9.90
C GLN A 340 -19.79 17.33 -10.55
N VAL A 341 -20.84 16.88 -11.25
CA VAL A 341 -20.91 15.59 -11.92
C VAL A 341 -20.72 15.79 -13.42
N TYR A 342 -19.68 15.21 -13.98
CA TYR A 342 -19.37 15.24 -15.41
C TYR A 342 -19.83 13.92 -16.02
N ILE A 343 -20.61 14.00 -17.09
CA ILE A 343 -21.17 12.84 -17.78
C ILE A 343 -20.72 12.85 -19.24
N ALA A 344 -20.15 11.74 -19.68
CA ALA A 344 -19.83 11.50 -21.09
C ALA A 344 -21.12 11.11 -21.82
N ASP A 345 -21.73 12.07 -22.50
CA ASP A 345 -22.97 11.87 -23.25
C ASP A 345 -22.64 11.43 -24.68
N SER A 346 -22.19 10.17 -24.79
CA SER A 346 -21.45 9.68 -25.97
C SER A 346 -22.19 9.87 -27.28
N GLY A 347 -23.49 9.55 -27.32
CA GLY A 347 -24.29 9.68 -28.53
C GLY A 347 -24.68 11.12 -28.87
N ASN A 348 -24.42 12.08 -27.98
CA ASN A 348 -24.55 13.51 -28.25
C ASN A 348 -23.19 14.19 -28.48
N HIS A 349 -22.09 13.44 -28.46
CA HIS A 349 -20.74 13.93 -28.75
C HIS A 349 -20.37 15.12 -27.84
N CYS A 350 -20.73 15.04 -26.56
CA CYS A 350 -20.49 16.11 -25.60
C CYS A 350 -20.29 15.60 -24.18
N ILE A 351 -19.76 16.49 -23.33
CA ILE A 351 -19.84 16.33 -21.89
C ILE A 351 -20.98 17.20 -21.37
N GLN A 352 -21.83 16.64 -20.52
CA GLN A 352 -22.78 17.42 -19.72
C GLN A 352 -22.29 17.47 -18.28
N VAL A 353 -22.31 18.67 -17.70
CA VAL A 353 -21.90 18.92 -16.31
C VAL A 353 -23.13 19.29 -15.50
N LEU A 354 -23.32 18.58 -14.39
CA LEU A 354 -24.39 18.82 -13.44
C LEU A 354 -23.83 19.32 -12.12
N ASN A 355 -24.63 20.10 -11.40
CA ASN A 355 -24.38 20.44 -10.01
C ASN A 355 -24.58 19.20 -9.11
N PRO A 356 -24.10 19.22 -7.85
CA PRO A 356 -24.28 18.09 -6.92
C PRO A 356 -25.74 17.67 -6.67
N ASP A 357 -26.68 18.60 -6.87
CA ASP A 357 -28.14 18.37 -6.80
C ASP A 357 -28.74 17.83 -8.13
N LEU A 358 -27.88 17.50 -9.10
CA LEU A 358 -28.21 17.02 -10.44
C LEU A 358 -28.92 18.04 -11.35
N THR A 359 -28.93 19.32 -10.99
CA THR A 359 -29.36 20.38 -11.91
C THR A 359 -28.29 20.63 -12.99
N PHE A 360 -28.71 21.04 -14.19
CA PHE A 360 -27.80 21.32 -15.28
C PHE A 360 -26.91 22.53 -14.99
N SER A 361 -25.61 22.41 -15.25
CA SER A 361 -24.65 23.50 -15.14
C SER A 361 -24.22 23.98 -16.54
N LEU A 362 -23.52 23.14 -17.29
CA LEU A 362 -23.01 23.48 -18.62
C LEU A 362 -22.81 22.23 -19.50
N SER A 363 -22.51 22.45 -20.77
CA SER A 363 -22.10 21.38 -21.69
C SER A 363 -21.07 21.90 -22.68
N PHE A 364 -20.12 21.04 -23.06
CA PHE A 364 -19.02 21.36 -23.99
C PHE A 364 -18.63 20.16 -24.87
N GLY A 365 -17.77 20.39 -25.86
CA GLY A 365 -17.23 19.38 -26.78
C GLY A 365 -18.06 19.12 -28.05
N SER A 366 -19.26 19.71 -28.16
CA SER A 366 -20.09 19.62 -29.37
C SER A 366 -19.63 20.57 -30.50
N LYS A 367 -20.07 20.29 -31.74
CA LYS A 367 -19.77 20.92 -33.06
C LYS A 367 -19.67 22.45 -33.19
N LYS A 368 -19.80 23.24 -32.11
CA LYS A 368 -19.75 24.71 -32.13
C LYS A 368 -18.39 25.33 -31.79
N SER A 369 -17.37 24.55 -31.41
CA SER A 369 -16.01 25.03 -31.14
C SER A 369 -15.03 24.47 -32.18
N ALA A 370 -14.16 25.32 -32.75
CA ALA A 370 -13.21 24.92 -33.79
C ALA A 370 -12.14 23.92 -33.30
N ASN A 371 -11.85 23.90 -31.98
CA ASN A 371 -10.95 22.95 -31.31
C ASN A 371 -11.69 22.24 -30.15
N GLY A 372 -11.29 21.01 -29.84
CA GLY A 372 -11.85 20.21 -28.75
C GLY A 372 -13.19 19.55 -29.08
N LEU A 373 -13.38 19.12 -30.34
CA LEU A 373 -14.54 18.35 -30.77
C LEU A 373 -14.44 16.93 -30.26
N LEU A 374 -15.46 16.47 -29.54
CA LEU A 374 -15.58 15.10 -29.08
C LEU A 374 -16.30 14.25 -30.12
N GLU A 375 -15.89 12.99 -30.27
CA GLU A 375 -16.58 11.98 -31.07
C GLU A 375 -16.75 10.68 -30.26
N CYS A 376 -17.97 10.47 -29.75
CA CYS A 376 -18.30 9.37 -28.85
C CYS A 376 -17.44 9.31 -27.57
N PRO A 377 -17.40 10.37 -26.74
CA PRO A 377 -16.64 10.36 -25.49
C PRO A 377 -17.04 9.18 -24.61
N SER A 378 -16.07 8.38 -24.16
CA SER A 378 -16.34 7.12 -23.47
C SER A 378 -16.27 7.24 -21.96
N ASP A 379 -15.27 7.95 -21.44
CA ASP A 379 -15.04 8.10 -20.01
C ASP A 379 -14.29 9.39 -19.66
N ILE A 380 -14.32 9.76 -18.37
CA ILE A 380 -13.83 11.05 -17.88
C ILE A 380 -12.98 10.83 -16.63
N ALA A 381 -11.86 11.54 -16.53
CA ALA A 381 -11.09 11.68 -15.30
C ALA A 381 -10.82 13.15 -15.00
N ILE A 382 -10.69 13.49 -13.71
CA ILE A 382 -10.45 14.87 -13.26
C ILE A 382 -9.18 14.87 -12.43
N ASP A 383 -8.22 15.72 -12.78
CA ASP A 383 -6.96 15.83 -12.04
C ASP A 383 -7.09 16.68 -10.78
N SER A 384 -6.04 16.74 -9.96
CA SER A 384 -6.05 17.48 -8.69
C SER A 384 -6.28 18.98 -8.81
N GLN A 385 -6.07 19.55 -10.01
CA GLN A 385 -6.30 20.97 -10.33
C GLN A 385 -7.70 21.22 -10.93
N GLY A 386 -8.47 20.16 -11.18
CA GLY A 386 -9.80 20.24 -11.76
C GLY A 386 -9.81 20.18 -13.29
N LEU A 387 -8.68 19.93 -13.96
CA LEU A 387 -8.67 19.74 -15.40
C LEU A 387 -9.34 18.40 -15.74
N VAL A 388 -10.15 18.42 -16.79
CA VAL A 388 -11.02 17.32 -17.19
C VAL A 388 -10.39 16.62 -18.39
N TYR A 389 -10.08 15.34 -18.24
CA TYR A 389 -9.52 14.49 -19.27
C TYR A 389 -10.63 13.60 -19.78
N VAL A 390 -10.79 13.53 -21.10
CA VAL A 390 -11.85 12.77 -21.76
C VAL A 390 -11.21 11.78 -22.71
N ALA A 391 -11.55 10.49 -22.54
CA ALA A 391 -11.24 9.47 -23.51
C ALA A 391 -12.18 9.61 -24.71
N ASP A 392 -11.63 9.97 -25.86
CA ASP A 392 -12.39 10.21 -27.08
C ASP A 392 -12.28 9.00 -28.01
N TYR A 393 -13.32 8.16 -27.98
CA TYR A 393 -13.26 6.80 -28.49
C TYR A 393 -13.03 6.74 -30.01
N ASP A 394 -13.82 7.49 -30.78
CA ASP A 394 -13.77 7.43 -32.26
C ASP A 394 -12.64 8.30 -32.85
N ASN A 395 -12.19 9.33 -32.13
CA ASN A 395 -11.03 10.13 -32.54
C ASN A 395 -9.69 9.53 -32.10
N HIS A 396 -9.71 8.46 -31.30
CA HIS A 396 -8.52 7.74 -30.82
C HIS A 396 -7.50 8.61 -30.08
N LEU A 397 -7.99 9.55 -29.26
CA LEU A 397 -7.15 10.51 -28.55
C LEU A 397 -7.70 10.85 -27.17
N ILE A 398 -6.88 11.52 -26.36
CA ILE A 398 -7.31 12.09 -25.07
C ILE A 398 -7.40 13.60 -25.21
N LEU A 399 -8.56 14.17 -24.85
CA LEU A 399 -8.79 15.60 -24.82
C LEU A 399 -8.77 16.11 -23.39
N LYS A 400 -8.16 17.28 -23.19
CA LYS A 400 -8.08 17.98 -21.91
C LYS A 400 -8.87 19.28 -21.98
N PHE A 401 -9.71 19.49 -21.00
CA PHE A 401 -10.54 20.68 -20.86
C PHE A 401 -10.34 21.32 -19.49
N SER A 402 -10.57 22.62 -19.42
CA SER A 402 -10.71 23.34 -18.16
C SER A 402 -12.06 23.03 -17.50
N PRO A 403 -12.23 23.32 -16.19
CA PRO A 403 -13.51 23.14 -15.50
C PRO A 403 -14.68 23.89 -16.14
N ASP A 404 -14.42 25.01 -16.84
CA ASP A 404 -15.43 25.79 -17.57
C ASP A 404 -15.66 25.26 -19.01
N GLY A 405 -15.08 24.12 -19.38
CA GLY A 405 -15.32 23.43 -20.64
C GLY A 405 -14.54 23.98 -21.85
N LYS A 406 -13.50 24.78 -21.62
CA LYS A 406 -12.62 25.24 -22.71
C LYS A 406 -11.58 24.18 -23.01
N PHE A 407 -11.32 23.97 -24.29
CA PHE A 407 -10.23 23.12 -24.74
C PHE A 407 -8.89 23.66 -24.23
N VAL A 408 -8.08 22.78 -23.63
CA VAL A 408 -6.75 23.11 -23.09
C VAL A 408 -5.68 22.44 -23.93
N ASP A 409 -5.80 21.13 -24.12
CA ASP A 409 -4.78 20.35 -24.81
C ASP A 409 -5.35 19.03 -25.32
N GLN A 410 -4.60 18.34 -26.16
CA GLN A 410 -4.85 16.97 -26.55
C GLN A 410 -3.54 16.22 -26.68
N PHE A 411 -3.57 14.92 -26.41
CA PHE A 411 -2.43 14.08 -26.68
C PHE A 411 -2.84 12.76 -27.30
N ASP A 412 -1.85 12.17 -27.95
CA ASP A 412 -1.87 10.91 -28.68
C ASP A 412 -2.21 10.99 -30.19
N THR A 413 -1.90 9.92 -30.92
CA THR A 413 -2.16 9.69 -32.34
C THR A 413 -2.62 8.26 -32.57
N GLU A 414 -3.62 8.06 -33.42
CA GLU A 414 -4.14 6.73 -33.74
C GLU A 414 -3.04 5.73 -34.12
N GLY A 415 -3.08 4.54 -33.51
CA GLY A 415 -2.19 3.43 -33.86
C GLY A 415 -2.01 2.40 -32.74
N SER A 416 -0.97 1.58 -32.87
CA SER A 416 -0.65 0.50 -31.93
C SER A 416 0.74 0.62 -31.31
N GLY A 417 1.55 1.57 -31.79
CA GLY A 417 2.88 1.86 -31.25
C GLY A 417 2.87 2.43 -29.82
N PRO A 418 4.05 2.61 -29.22
CA PRO A 418 4.19 3.33 -27.94
C PRO A 418 3.65 4.76 -28.05
N GLY A 419 2.74 5.13 -27.15
CA GLY A 419 2.08 6.44 -27.17
C GLY A 419 1.13 6.67 -28.35
N GLN A 420 0.63 5.57 -28.94
CA GLN A 420 -0.45 5.57 -29.92
C GLN A 420 -1.66 4.84 -29.34
N LEU A 421 -2.86 5.42 -29.43
CA LEU A 421 -4.10 4.85 -28.92
C LEU A 421 -4.94 4.24 -30.03
N SER A 422 -5.65 3.18 -29.69
CA SER A 422 -6.72 2.64 -30.52
C SER A 422 -7.94 2.32 -29.65
N GLY A 423 -9.02 3.07 -29.88
CA GLY A 423 -10.24 3.00 -29.09
C GLY A 423 -10.02 3.22 -27.59
N PRO A 424 -9.52 4.38 -27.15
CA PRO A 424 -9.45 4.70 -25.73
C PRO A 424 -10.86 4.65 -25.14
N PHE A 425 -11.01 3.98 -24.01
CA PHE A 425 -12.33 3.70 -23.44
C PHE A 425 -12.47 4.22 -22.02
N GLY A 426 -11.83 3.55 -21.05
CA GLY A 426 -11.80 3.99 -19.66
C GLY A 426 -10.59 4.88 -19.40
N ILE A 427 -10.74 5.84 -18.49
CA ILE A 427 -9.65 6.74 -18.09
C ILE A 427 -9.66 6.99 -16.59
N THR A 428 -8.50 6.95 -15.94
CA THR A 428 -8.36 7.33 -14.54
C THR A 428 -7.01 7.98 -14.28
N ILE A 429 -6.91 8.77 -13.21
CA ILE A 429 -5.69 9.49 -12.84
C ILE A 429 -5.33 9.12 -11.41
N ASP A 430 -4.08 8.73 -11.17
CA ASP A 430 -3.54 8.53 -9.83
C ASP A 430 -3.22 9.87 -9.16
N THR A 431 -4.26 10.66 -8.90
CA THR A 431 -4.17 12.00 -8.28
C THR A 431 -3.58 11.95 -6.88
N ALA A 432 -3.62 10.79 -6.23
CA ALA A 432 -3.15 10.58 -4.87
C ALA A 432 -1.64 10.27 -4.77
N ALA A 433 -0.93 9.99 -5.87
CA ALA A 433 0.51 9.73 -5.79
C ALA A 433 1.32 10.29 -6.95
N THR A 434 1.00 9.92 -8.18
CA THR A 434 1.88 10.19 -9.32
C THR A 434 1.36 11.25 -10.28
N GLY A 435 0.05 11.46 -10.34
CA GLY A 435 -0.58 12.29 -11.37
C GLY A 435 -0.56 11.67 -12.76
N LEU A 436 -0.16 10.40 -12.88
CA LEU A 436 -0.17 9.67 -14.15
C LEU A 436 -1.61 9.36 -14.60
N VAL A 437 -1.81 9.44 -15.91
CA VAL A 437 -3.07 9.16 -16.60
C VAL A 437 -3.02 7.73 -17.13
N TYR A 438 -4.01 6.92 -16.76
CA TYR A 438 -4.15 5.53 -17.19
C TYR A 438 -5.36 5.42 -18.10
N VAL A 439 -5.17 4.84 -19.28
CA VAL A 439 -6.18 4.72 -20.33
C VAL A 439 -6.30 3.28 -20.73
N SER A 440 -7.51 2.74 -20.74
CA SER A 440 -7.77 1.42 -21.33
C SER A 440 -8.05 1.56 -22.81
N GLU A 441 -7.46 0.68 -23.61
CA GLU A 441 -7.58 0.65 -25.06
C GLU A 441 -8.30 -0.61 -25.47
N CYS A 442 -9.53 -0.47 -25.98
CA CYS A 442 -10.26 -1.63 -26.46
C CYS A 442 -9.67 -2.18 -27.76
N GLY A 443 -9.16 -1.31 -28.64
CA GLY A 443 -8.59 -1.70 -29.93
C GLY A 443 -7.26 -2.44 -29.80
N ASN A 444 -6.41 -2.01 -28.86
CA ASN A 444 -5.10 -2.61 -28.60
C ASN A 444 -5.10 -3.63 -27.44
N ALA A 445 -6.25 -3.87 -26.79
CA ALA A 445 -6.41 -4.78 -25.64
C ALA A 445 -5.37 -4.56 -24.53
N ARG A 446 -5.06 -3.29 -24.22
CA ARG A 446 -4.02 -2.92 -23.25
C ARG A 446 -4.42 -1.70 -22.42
N ILE A 447 -3.63 -1.42 -21.40
CA ILE A 447 -3.68 -0.19 -20.62
C ILE A 447 -2.42 0.63 -20.95
N SER A 448 -2.59 1.87 -21.40
CA SER A 448 -1.51 2.82 -21.61
C SER A 448 -1.44 3.85 -20.48
N VAL A 449 -0.21 4.28 -20.17
CA VAL A 449 0.10 5.18 -19.06
C VAL A 449 0.85 6.39 -19.59
N PHE A 450 0.36 7.57 -19.23
CA PHE A 450 0.91 8.86 -19.67
C PHE A 450 1.16 9.78 -18.49
N THR A 451 2.04 10.76 -18.69
CA THR A 451 2.13 11.93 -17.80
C THR A 451 0.93 12.86 -18.01
N SER A 452 0.74 13.82 -17.10
CA SER A 452 -0.28 14.88 -17.22
C SER A 452 -0.14 15.76 -18.46
N ASP A 453 1.06 15.76 -19.06
CA ASP A 453 1.43 16.51 -20.25
C ASP A 453 1.38 15.62 -21.51
N GLY A 454 0.83 14.41 -21.41
CA GLY A 454 0.62 13.51 -22.55
C GLY A 454 1.85 12.71 -23.00
N VAL A 455 2.93 12.70 -22.22
CA VAL A 455 4.12 11.91 -22.56
C VAL A 455 3.89 10.44 -22.20
N PHE A 456 4.06 9.54 -23.17
CA PHE A 456 3.95 8.10 -22.94
C PHE A 456 4.99 7.60 -21.94
N VAL A 457 4.55 6.83 -20.95
CA VAL A 457 5.39 6.24 -19.90
C VAL A 457 5.57 4.75 -20.12
N SER A 458 4.47 4.02 -20.29
CA SER A 458 4.47 2.56 -20.41
C SER A 458 3.11 2.06 -20.88
N SER A 459 3.04 0.80 -21.29
CA SER A 459 1.78 0.10 -21.49
C SER A 459 1.90 -1.36 -21.08
N PHE A 460 0.79 -1.99 -20.76
CA PHE A 460 0.72 -3.42 -20.42
C PHE A 460 -0.63 -4.00 -20.79
N GLY A 461 -0.65 -5.29 -21.09
CA GLY A 461 -1.81 -5.94 -21.68
C GLY A 461 -1.52 -6.41 -23.09
N SER A 462 -2.22 -7.47 -23.48
CA SER A 462 -2.33 -7.94 -24.85
C SER A 462 -3.66 -8.68 -24.99
N GLU A 463 -4.10 -8.92 -26.22
CA GLU A 463 -5.36 -9.62 -26.45
C GLU A 463 -5.33 -11.06 -25.88
N GLY A 464 -6.41 -11.43 -25.18
CA GLY A 464 -6.64 -12.80 -24.72
C GLY A 464 -7.18 -12.91 -23.30
N SER A 465 -7.20 -14.13 -22.77
CA SER A 465 -7.81 -14.46 -21.47
C SER A 465 -6.80 -14.88 -20.40
N ASN A 466 -5.51 -15.01 -20.75
CA ASN A 466 -4.47 -15.38 -19.80
C ASN A 466 -4.14 -14.23 -18.82
N ILE A 467 -3.23 -14.50 -17.90
CA ILE A 467 -2.71 -13.50 -16.95
C ILE A 467 -2.03 -12.38 -17.73
N GLY A 468 -2.42 -11.13 -17.44
CA GLY A 468 -1.90 -9.95 -18.14
C GLY A 468 -2.44 -9.77 -19.55
N GLN A 469 -3.47 -10.53 -19.94
CA GLN A 469 -4.21 -10.33 -21.20
C GLN A 469 -5.61 -9.78 -20.93
N PHE A 470 -6.18 -9.09 -21.91
CA PHE A 470 -7.51 -8.49 -21.81
C PHE A 470 -8.32 -8.73 -23.09
N ILE A 471 -9.65 -8.65 -22.97
CA ILE A 471 -10.56 -8.52 -24.11
C ILE A 471 -11.49 -7.35 -23.79
N ASN A 472 -11.34 -6.25 -24.55
CA ASN A 472 -12.09 -5.01 -24.33
C ASN A 472 -11.95 -4.48 -22.88
N PRO A 473 -10.75 -4.10 -22.42
CA PRO A 473 -10.61 -3.47 -21.11
C PRO A 473 -11.40 -2.14 -21.10
N PHE A 474 -12.34 -1.98 -20.17
CA PHE A 474 -13.22 -0.82 -20.06
C PHE A 474 -12.89 0.00 -18.81
N GLY A 475 -13.78 0.07 -17.83
CA GLY A 475 -13.67 0.95 -16.67
C GLY A 475 -12.40 0.72 -15.85
N LEU A 476 -11.81 1.82 -15.38
CA LEU A 476 -10.59 1.87 -14.59
C LEU A 476 -10.84 2.61 -13.28
N ALA A 477 -10.24 2.15 -12.19
CA ALA A 477 -10.28 2.88 -10.92
C ALA A 477 -9.05 2.61 -10.04
N PHE A 478 -8.76 3.57 -9.16
CA PHE A 478 -7.85 3.38 -8.03
C PHE A 478 -8.62 3.37 -6.72
N ASP A 479 -8.16 2.55 -5.75
CA ASP A 479 -8.58 2.69 -4.36
C ASP A 479 -7.61 3.56 -3.54
N LYS A 480 -8.00 3.84 -2.29
CA LYS A 480 -7.17 4.62 -1.35
C LYS A 480 -5.82 3.96 -0.99
N ASN A 481 -5.69 2.65 -1.21
CA ASN A 481 -4.44 1.91 -0.99
C ASN A 481 -3.61 1.82 -2.28
N ARG A 482 -4.12 2.41 -3.38
CA ARG A 482 -3.55 2.39 -4.73
C ARG A 482 -3.47 1.01 -5.37
N PHE A 483 -4.46 0.16 -5.08
CA PHE A 483 -4.78 -0.92 -6.00
C PHE A 483 -5.43 -0.34 -7.25
N PHE A 484 -5.01 -0.84 -8.40
CA PHE A 484 -5.55 -0.45 -9.70
C PHE A 484 -6.52 -1.53 -10.19
N TYR A 485 -7.73 -1.13 -10.56
CA TYR A 485 -8.80 -2.02 -10.96
C TYR A 485 -9.09 -1.84 -12.45
N VAL A 486 -9.17 -2.95 -13.18
CA VAL A 486 -9.48 -2.98 -14.61
C VAL A 486 -10.67 -3.90 -14.84
N CYS A 487 -11.76 -3.36 -15.38
CA CYS A 487 -12.86 -4.15 -15.90
C CYS A 487 -12.45 -4.77 -17.24
N ASP A 488 -12.28 -6.09 -17.25
CA ASP A 488 -12.00 -6.86 -18.46
C ASP A 488 -13.33 -7.40 -18.99
N PHE A 489 -14.00 -6.55 -19.78
CA PHE A 489 -15.39 -6.70 -20.19
C PHE A 489 -15.65 -8.04 -20.88
N GLY A 490 -14.81 -8.38 -21.86
CA GLY A 490 -14.99 -9.57 -22.70
C GLY A 490 -14.73 -10.87 -21.95
N ASN A 491 -13.81 -10.86 -20.97
CA ASN A 491 -13.52 -12.02 -20.13
C ASN A 491 -14.44 -12.13 -18.91
N GLY A 492 -15.35 -11.18 -18.67
CA GLY A 492 -16.27 -11.24 -17.54
C GLY A 492 -15.57 -11.20 -16.17
N ARG A 493 -14.51 -10.39 -16.04
CA ARG A 493 -13.68 -10.35 -14.83
C ARG A 493 -13.23 -8.94 -14.46
N LEU A 494 -12.91 -8.76 -13.19
CA LEU A 494 -12.20 -7.58 -12.68
C LEU A 494 -10.77 -7.99 -12.32
N VAL A 495 -9.79 -7.34 -12.94
CA VAL A 495 -8.37 -7.58 -12.69
C VAL A 495 -7.86 -6.50 -11.73
N VAL A 496 -7.23 -6.92 -10.63
CA VAL A 496 -6.72 -6.04 -9.58
C VAL A 496 -5.20 -6.09 -9.54
N TYR A 497 -4.61 -4.90 -9.53
CA TYR A 497 -3.20 -4.64 -9.77
C TYR A 497 -2.51 -3.90 -8.64
#